data_AF-A0A6V7LBI7-F1
#
_entry.id   AF-A0A6V7LBI7-F1
#
_cell.length_a   1.000
_cell.length_b   1.000
_cell.length_c   1.000
_cell.angle_alpha   90.00
_cell.angle_beta   90.00
_cell.angle_gamma   90.00
#
_symmetry.space_group_name_H-M   'P 1'
#
loop_
_entity.id
_entity.type
_entity.pdbx_description
1 polymer ?
#
loop_
_entity_poly.entity_id
_entity_poly.type
_entity_poly.pdbx_seq_one_letter_code
_entity_poly.pdbx_strand_id
1 'polypeptide(L)'
;MYPKNIFSIYVTVRNGYSCVPVALSEGLDIRLNTAVRAVRYGVNGVEVWAAPSRSPHTNPTVHKADAVLVTLPLGVLKASTAPSAVAFNPPLPDWKSQAIQRLGFGNLNK
;
A
#
# COMPACT_ATOMS: atom_id res chain seq x y z
N MET A 1 2.54 -34.45 18.26
CA MET A 1 2.51 -32.99 18.09
C MET A 1 1.05 -32.61 17.83
N TYR A 2 0.33 -32.09 18.83
CA TYR A 2 -1.12 -31.85 18.75
C TYR A 2 -1.44 -30.65 17.84
N PRO A 3 -2.44 -30.74 16.95
CA PRO A 3 -2.92 -29.59 16.20
C PRO A 3 -3.62 -28.63 17.18
N LYS A 4 -3.17 -27.38 17.24
CA LYS A 4 -3.92 -26.31 17.90
C LYS A 4 -5.12 -25.95 17.01
N ASN A 5 -6.22 -26.66 17.19
CA ASN A 5 -7.51 -26.26 16.65
C ASN A 5 -7.91 -24.93 17.31
N ILE A 6 -7.99 -23.86 16.52
CA ILE A 6 -8.66 -22.63 16.94
C ILE A 6 -10.16 -22.94 16.95
N PHE A 7 -10.72 -23.18 18.13
CA PHE A 7 -12.18 -23.10 18.32
C PHE A 7 -12.54 -21.61 18.35
N SER A 8 -13.14 -21.10 17.27
CA SER A 8 -13.56 -19.69 17.17
C SER A 8 -14.96 -19.60 16.60
N ILE A 9 -15.82 -18.80 17.25
CA ILE A 9 -17.07 -18.33 16.68
C ILE A 9 -16.77 -17.13 15.77
N TYR A 10 -17.22 -17.16 14.52
CA TYR A 10 -17.11 -16.02 13.63
C TYR A 10 -18.07 -14.91 14.10
N VAL A 11 -17.56 -13.70 14.34
CA VAL A 11 -18.34 -12.56 14.81
C VAL A 11 -18.31 -11.45 13.76
N THR A 12 -19.46 -10.79 13.56
CA THR A 12 -19.58 -9.62 12.70
C THR A 12 -19.54 -8.34 13.52
N VAL A 13 -18.92 -7.29 12.99
CA VAL A 13 -18.85 -5.98 13.65
C VAL A 13 -20.12 -5.19 13.36
N ARG A 14 -20.99 -5.09 14.37
CA ARG A 14 -22.34 -4.50 14.25
C ARG A 14 -22.34 -3.01 13.88
N ASN A 15 -21.33 -2.26 14.31
CA ASN A 15 -21.25 -0.81 14.09
C ASN A 15 -20.35 -0.43 12.89
N GLY A 16 -20.06 -1.39 12.01
CA GLY A 16 -19.14 -1.21 10.89
C GLY A 16 -17.68 -1.36 11.32
N TYR A 17 -16.85 -1.91 10.42
CA TYR A 17 -15.44 -2.21 10.70
C TYR A 17 -14.54 -0.96 10.69
N SER A 18 -15.05 0.19 10.25
CA SER A 18 -14.29 1.45 10.14
C SER A 18 -13.88 2.04 11.49
N CYS A 19 -14.54 1.67 12.58
CA CYS A 19 -14.17 2.14 13.92
C CYS A 19 -12.73 1.77 14.29
N VAL A 20 -12.22 0.64 13.79
CA VAL A 20 -10.86 0.17 14.05
C VAL A 20 -9.79 1.07 13.40
N PRO A 21 -9.74 1.24 12.05
CA PRO A 21 -8.74 2.11 11.45
C PRO A 21 -8.89 3.58 11.84
N VAL A 22 -10.10 4.06 12.15
CA VAL A 22 -10.31 5.43 12.66
C VAL A 22 -9.66 5.60 14.03
N ALA A 23 -9.89 4.69 14.98
CA ALA A 23 -9.24 4.75 16.29
C ALA A 23 -7.71 4.65 16.19
N LEU A 24 -7.20 3.77 15.32
CA LEU A 24 -5.76 3.63 15.09
C LEU A 24 -5.10 4.84 14.40
N SER A 25 -5.88 5.72 13.77
CA SER A 25 -5.38 6.91 13.10
C SER A 25 -5.13 8.10 14.03
N GLU A 26 -5.58 8.02 15.28
CA GLU A 26 -5.48 9.11 16.23
C GLU A 26 -4.02 9.47 16.52
N GLY A 27 -3.68 10.76 16.41
CA GLY A 27 -2.33 11.27 16.65
C GLY A 27 -1.32 11.03 15.53
N LEU A 28 -1.71 10.41 14.40
CA LEU A 28 -0.83 10.16 13.25
C LEU A 28 -0.90 11.28 12.20
N ASP A 29 0.23 11.60 11.59
CA ASP A 29 0.27 12.47 10.40
C ASP A 29 -0.16 11.67 9.17
N ILE A 30 -1.45 11.79 8.80
CA ILE A 30 -2.02 11.08 7.65
C ILE A 30 -2.36 12.07 6.53
N ARG A 31 -1.74 11.86 5.37
CA ARG A 31 -1.98 12.66 4.17
C ARG A 31 -3.00 11.97 3.26
N LEU A 32 -4.29 12.28 3.47
CA LEU A 32 -5.36 11.85 2.57
C LEU A 32 -5.31 12.58 1.23
N ASN A 33 -5.91 12.00 0.19
CA ASN A 33 -5.90 12.52 -1.20
C ASN A 33 -4.49 12.65 -1.82
N THR A 34 -3.48 12.00 -1.23
CA THR A 34 -2.11 12.01 -1.71
C THR A 34 -1.78 10.66 -2.33
N ALA A 35 -1.73 10.61 -3.66
CA ALA A 35 -1.47 9.39 -4.39
C ALA A 35 0.03 9.29 -4.73
N VAL A 36 0.68 8.26 -4.20
CA VAL A 36 2.08 7.94 -4.53
C VAL A 36 2.18 7.53 -6.00
N ARG A 37 3.20 8.06 -6.70
CA ARG A 37 3.48 7.81 -8.12
C ARG A 37 4.84 7.17 -8.33
N ALA A 38 5.81 7.52 -7.50
CA ALA A 38 7.11 6.87 -7.54
C ALA A 38 7.74 6.78 -6.15
N VAL A 39 8.56 5.76 -5.96
CA VAL A 39 9.41 5.53 -4.79
C VAL A 39 10.83 5.37 -5.27
N ARG A 40 11.69 6.31 -4.91
CA ARG A 40 13.13 6.22 -5.11
C ARG A 40 13.80 5.81 -3.81
N TYR A 41 14.75 4.89 -3.86
CA TYR A 41 15.43 4.39 -2.67
C TYR A 41 16.88 4.04 -2.97
N GLY A 42 17.76 4.19 -1.99
CA GLY A 42 19.18 3.88 -2.12
C GLY A 42 19.92 4.05 -0.81
N VAL A 43 21.24 4.10 -0.88
CA VAL A 43 22.13 4.20 0.30
C VAL A 43 21.94 5.50 1.10
N ASN A 44 21.37 6.53 0.49
CA ASN A 44 21.16 7.86 1.08
C ASN A 44 19.71 8.09 1.54
N GLY A 45 18.92 7.02 1.72
CA GLY A 45 17.51 7.10 2.12
C GLY A 45 16.53 6.96 0.95
N VAL A 46 15.35 7.55 1.12
CA VAL A 46 14.21 7.40 0.20
C VAL A 46 13.58 8.73 -0.20
N GLU A 47 13.06 8.80 -1.42
CA GLU A 47 12.23 9.89 -1.92
C GLU A 47 10.91 9.34 -2.45
N VAL A 48 9.79 9.80 -1.87
CA VAL A 48 8.43 9.40 -2.29
C VAL A 48 7.80 10.56 -3.05
N TRP A 49 7.52 10.31 -4.33
CA TRP A 49 6.89 11.29 -5.22
C TRP A 49 5.39 11.04 -5.22
N ALA A 50 4.61 12.03 -4.83
CA ALA A 50 3.16 11.93 -4.72
C ALA A 50 2.46 13.13 -5.35
N ALA A 51 1.23 12.94 -5.82
CA ALA A 51 0.41 13.98 -6.39
C ALA A 51 -1.02 13.92 -5.82
N PRO A 52 -1.76 15.04 -5.79
CA PRO A 52 -3.18 15.05 -5.46
C PRO A 52 -3.97 14.04 -6.30
N SER A 53 -4.69 13.13 -5.65
CA SER A 53 -5.45 12.07 -6.32
C SER A 53 -6.54 12.61 -7.25
N ARG A 54 -7.05 13.82 -6.98
CA ARG A 54 -8.13 14.47 -7.75
C ARG A 54 -7.62 15.36 -8.88
N SER A 55 -6.33 15.68 -8.92
CA SER A 55 -5.71 16.51 -9.95
C SER A 55 -4.31 15.97 -10.28
N PRO A 56 -4.23 14.84 -11.00
CA PRO A 56 -2.96 14.14 -11.22
C PRO A 56 -1.97 14.87 -12.14
N HIS A 57 -2.39 15.95 -12.82
CA HIS A 57 -1.55 16.76 -13.70
C HIS A 57 -0.80 17.90 -12.98
N THR A 58 -0.95 18.03 -11.67
CA THR A 58 -0.19 19.01 -10.88
C THR A 58 1.23 18.53 -10.63
N ASN A 59 2.14 19.47 -10.37
CA ASN A 59 3.49 19.16 -9.96
C ASN A 59 3.51 18.21 -8.74
N PRO A 60 4.28 17.11 -8.79
CA PRO A 60 4.37 16.17 -7.68
C PRO A 60 5.10 16.81 -6.49
N THR A 61 4.67 16.44 -5.29
CA THR A 61 5.37 16.72 -4.04
C THR A 61 6.35 15.58 -3.75
N VAL A 62 7.53 15.91 -3.24
CA VAL A 62 8.57 14.94 -2.86
C VAL A 62 8.70 14.90 -1.34
N HIS A 63 8.53 13.71 -0.77
CA HIS A 63 8.75 13.43 0.65
C HIS A 63 10.07 12.68 0.82
N LYS A 64 10.98 13.20 1.64
CA LYS A 64 12.26 12.55 1.95
C LYS A 64 12.20 11.87 3.31
N ALA A 65 12.80 10.69 3.42
CA ALA A 65 12.91 9.95 4.68
C ALA A 65 14.11 8.99 4.64
N ASP A 66 14.44 8.38 5.79
CA ASP A 66 15.48 7.36 5.88
C ASP A 66 15.00 5.98 5.37
N ALA A 67 13.69 5.71 5.49
CA ALA A 67 13.07 4.45 5.08
C ALA A 67 11.64 4.64 4.58
N VAL A 68 11.13 3.65 3.83
CA VAL A 68 9.74 3.59 3.35
C VAL A 68 9.11 2.24 3.67
N LEU A 69 7.91 2.25 4.24
CA LEU A 69 7.07 1.06 4.40
C LEU A 69 6.00 1.06 3.31
N VAL A 70 5.99 0.02 2.47
CA VAL A 70 5.06 -0.10 1.35
C VAL A 70 3.95 -1.09 1.72
N THR A 71 2.75 -0.57 1.98
CA THR A 71 1.54 -1.37 2.26
C THR A 71 0.54 -1.32 1.10
N LEU A 72 1.05 -1.14 -0.13
CA LEU A 72 0.22 -1.11 -1.33
C LEU A 72 -0.48 -2.47 -1.51
N PRO A 73 -1.78 -2.49 -1.90
CA PRO A 73 -2.45 -3.73 -2.25
C PRO A 73 -1.71 -4.48 -3.36
N LEU A 74 -1.75 -5.81 -3.33
CA LEU A 74 -1.10 -6.64 -4.34
C LEU A 74 -1.59 -6.31 -5.76
N GLY A 75 -2.89 -6.03 -5.95
CA GLY A 75 -3.43 -5.59 -7.23
C GLY A 75 -2.82 -4.28 -7.76
N VAL A 76 -2.41 -3.37 -6.87
CA VAL A 76 -1.71 -2.13 -7.23
C VAL A 76 -0.25 -2.42 -7.61
N LEU A 77 0.43 -3.30 -6.85
CA LEU A 77 1.79 -3.74 -7.18
C LEU A 77 1.88 -4.50 -8.51
N LYS A 78 0.77 -5.14 -8.93
CA LYS A 78 0.63 -5.79 -10.23
C LYS A 78 0.29 -4.83 -11.38
N ALA A 79 -0.16 -3.61 -11.07
CA ALA A 79 -0.59 -2.67 -12.11
C ALA A 79 0.63 -2.15 -12.88
N SER A 80 0.58 -2.28 -14.21
CA SER A 80 1.62 -1.81 -15.13
C SER A 80 1.34 -0.42 -15.71
N THR A 81 0.12 0.11 -15.54
CA THR A 81 -0.32 1.36 -16.15
C THR A 81 -0.92 2.34 -15.14
N ALA A 82 -0.86 3.63 -15.48
CA ALA A 82 -1.54 4.69 -14.74
C ALA A 82 -3.07 4.49 -14.76
N PRO A 83 -3.81 4.96 -13.73
CA PRO A 83 -3.36 5.78 -12.61
C PRO A 83 -2.86 4.99 -11.40
N SER A 84 -2.90 3.66 -11.45
CA SER A 84 -2.62 2.78 -10.30
C SER A 84 -1.15 2.36 -10.19
N ALA A 85 -0.38 2.41 -11.28
CA ALA A 85 1.03 2.05 -11.22
C ALA A 85 1.84 2.98 -10.31
N VAL A 86 2.74 2.37 -9.52
CA VAL A 86 3.76 3.07 -8.73
C VAL A 86 5.13 2.64 -9.25
N ALA A 87 5.93 3.61 -9.69
CA ALA A 87 7.27 3.35 -10.18
C ALA A 87 8.27 3.17 -9.03
N PHE A 88 9.08 2.12 -9.07
CA PHE A 88 10.19 1.91 -8.13
C PHE A 88 11.52 2.19 -8.83
N ASN A 89 12.39 3.00 -8.20
CA ASN A 89 13.73 3.30 -8.71
C ASN A 89 14.80 3.17 -7.60
N PRO A 90 15.70 2.18 -7.67
CA PRO A 90 15.82 1.17 -8.73
C PRO A 90 14.57 0.27 -8.80
N PRO A 91 14.34 -0.42 -9.94
CA PRO A 91 13.26 -1.40 -10.05
C PRO A 91 13.31 -2.43 -8.92
N LEU A 92 12.14 -2.98 -8.56
CA LEU A 92 12.11 -4.06 -7.57
C LEU A 92 12.93 -5.26 -8.10
N PRO A 93 13.76 -5.89 -7.25
CA PRO A 93 14.54 -7.05 -7.66
C PRO A 93 13.67 -8.17 -8.25
N ASP A 94 14.24 -8.96 -9.16
CA ASP A 94 13.52 -10.00 -9.89
C ASP A 94 12.76 -10.97 -8.98
N TRP A 95 13.37 -11.40 -7.87
CA TRP A 95 12.73 -12.31 -6.93
C TRP A 95 11.42 -11.73 -6.35
N LYS A 96 11.37 -10.41 -6.14
CA LYS A 96 10.18 -9.73 -5.59
C LYS A 96 9.14 -9.51 -6.68
N SER A 97 9.57 -9.10 -7.87
CA SER A 97 8.69 -8.92 -9.03
C SER A 97 8.03 -10.24 -9.45
N GLN A 98 8.79 -11.34 -9.49
CA GLN A 98 8.26 -12.68 -9.78
C GLN A 98 7.30 -13.17 -8.69
N ALA A 99 7.59 -12.92 -7.42
CA ALA A 99 6.67 -13.25 -6.33
C ALA A 99 5.33 -12.49 -6.48
N ILE A 100 5.39 -11.18 -6.76
CA ILE A 100 4.20 -10.36 -7.04
C ILE A 100 3.39 -10.96 -8.19
N GLN A 101 4.03 -11.34 -9.29
CA GLN A 101 3.35 -11.91 -10.47
C GLN A 101 2.64 -13.24 -10.15
N ARG A 102 3.31 -14.14 -9.42
CA ARG A 102 2.80 -15.49 -9.10
C ARG A 102 1.62 -15.49 -8.14
N LEU A 103 1.56 -14.55 -7.19
CA LEU A 103 0.49 -14.50 -6.19
C LEU A 103 -0.86 -14.13 -6.83
N GLY A 104 -1.93 -14.89 -6.56
CA GLY A 104 -3.28 -14.52 -6.98
C GLY A 104 -3.82 -13.30 -6.23
N PHE A 105 -4.60 -12.44 -6.91
CA PHE A 105 -5.36 -11.36 -6.27
C PHE A 105 -6.79 -11.39 -6.81
N GLY A 106 -7.75 -11.79 -5.96
CA GLY A 106 -9.14 -11.98 -6.33
C GLY A 106 -9.96 -10.69 -6.34
N ASN A 107 -11.15 -10.76 -6.94
CA ASN A 107 -12.14 -9.68 -6.92
C ASN A 107 -13.42 -10.23 -6.29
N LEU A 108 -13.89 -9.59 -5.22
CA LEU A 108 -15.14 -9.89 -4.55
C LEU A 108 -15.86 -8.57 -4.31
N ASN A 109 -17.06 -8.44 -4.84
CA ASN A 109 -17.94 -7.30 -4.59
C ASN A 109 -19.07 -7.72 -3.65
N LYS A 110 -19.66 -6.75 -2.96
CA LYS A 110 -20.77 -6.94 -2.03
C LYS A 110 -21.99 -6.18 -2.51
#